data_AF-A0A4Y9QF75-F1
#
_entry.id   AF-A0A4Y9QF75-F1
#
_cell.length_a   1.000
_cell.length_b   1.000
_cell.length_c   1.000
_cell.angle_alpha   90.00
_cell.angle_beta   90.00
_cell.angle_gamma   90.00
#
_symmetry.space_group_name_H-M   'P 1'
#
loop_
_entity.id
_entity.type
_entity.pdbx_description
1 polymer ?
#
loop_
_entity_poly.entity_id
_entity_poly.type
_entity_poly.pdbx_seq_one_letter_code
_entity_poly.pdbx_strand_id
1 'polypeptide(L)'
;MVTPLLQIGGTVAVTAALIAWTGPTVRWALRRLARRREARHPEPLRRPLQVVAADVRRLGRQIALVPAGAPMARRRALAAAYDDVLIEAALLLDVASDLRSAPVGPARDAARLRLLADLQEAGLAVEA
;
A
#
# COMPACT_ATOMS: atom_id res chain seq x y z
N MET A 1 1.25 -37.20 26.67
CA MET A 1 0.40 -36.61 25.61
C MET A 1 0.69 -35.11 25.45
N VAL A 2 1.97 -34.73 25.22
CA VAL A 2 2.43 -33.31 25.21
C VAL A 2 3.04 -32.90 23.86
N THR A 3 3.28 -33.87 22.99
CA THR A 3 3.86 -33.71 21.64
C THR A 3 2.99 -32.96 20.63
N PRO A 4 1.63 -33.01 20.62
CA PRO A 4 0.86 -32.34 19.57
C PRO A 4 0.76 -30.81 19.75
N LEU A 5 0.77 -30.29 20.99
CA LEU A 5 0.71 -28.83 21.23
C LEU A 5 1.98 -28.09 20.80
N LEU A 6 3.15 -28.71 21.03
CA LEU A 6 4.44 -28.17 20.59
C LEU A 6 4.56 -28.13 19.07
N GLN A 7 3.97 -29.12 18.38
CA GLN A 7 4.00 -29.22 16.93
C GLN A 7 3.17 -28.10 16.27
N ILE A 8 1.98 -27.81 16.81
CA ILE A 8 1.10 -26.75 16.32
C ILE A 8 1.70 -25.35 16.59
N GLY A 9 2.27 -25.14 17.78
CA GLY A 9 2.95 -23.88 18.11
C GLY A 9 4.15 -23.61 17.18
N GLY A 10 4.91 -24.67 16.86
CA GLY A 10 6.04 -24.60 15.94
C GLY A 10 5.65 -24.21 14.51
N THR A 11 4.64 -24.85 13.91
CA THR A 11 4.22 -24.53 12.54
C THR A 11 3.60 -23.13 12.41
N VAL A 12 2.85 -22.67 13.41
CA VAL A 12 2.28 -21.32 13.42
C VAL A 12 3.38 -20.27 13.54
N ALA A 13 4.38 -20.49 14.40
CA ALA A 13 5.51 -19.58 14.53
C ALA A 13 6.35 -19.52 13.24
N VAL A 14 6.59 -20.66 12.60
CA VAL A 14 7.35 -20.75 11.34
C VAL A 14 6.61 -20.06 10.19
N THR A 15 5.30 -20.27 10.06
CA THR A 15 4.50 -19.62 9.01
C THR A 15 4.36 -18.12 9.24
N ALA A 16 4.16 -17.69 10.49
CA ALA A 16 4.15 -16.26 10.85
C ALA A 16 5.50 -15.60 10.57
N ALA A 17 6.62 -16.26 10.89
CA ALA A 17 7.96 -15.77 10.56
C ALA A 17 8.20 -15.69 9.05
N LEU A 18 7.76 -16.68 8.27
CA LEU A 18 7.87 -16.67 6.81
C LEU A 18 7.09 -15.49 6.18
N ILE A 19 5.88 -15.23 6.67
CA ILE A 19 5.02 -14.15 6.18
C ILE A 19 5.57 -12.78 6.61
N ALA A 20 6.04 -12.67 7.86
CA ALA A 20 6.67 -11.45 8.37
C ALA A 20 7.99 -11.13 7.67
N TRP A 21 8.72 -12.15 7.19
CA TRP A 21 9.99 -11.99 6.49
C TRP A 21 9.80 -11.66 5.01
N THR A 22 8.78 -12.22 4.36
CA THR A 22 8.51 -12.03 2.92
C THR A 22 8.05 -10.62 2.57
N GLY A 23 7.22 -9.98 3.40
CA GLY A 23 6.74 -8.61 3.16
C GLY A 23 7.86 -7.55 3.08
N PRO A 24 8.74 -7.43 4.09
CA PRO A 24 9.87 -6.50 4.09
C PRO A 24 10.89 -6.82 3.01
N THR A 25 11.17 -8.10 2.75
CA THR A 25 12.17 -8.52 1.76
C THR A 25 11.72 -8.28 0.33
N VAL A 26 10.45 -8.55 0.00
CA VAL A 26 9.88 -8.21 -1.30
C VAL A 26 9.90 -6.69 -1.51
N ARG A 27 9.53 -5.91 -0.49
CA ARG A 27 9.56 -4.46 -0.55
C ARG A 27 10.97 -3.89 -0.68
N TRP A 28 11.97 -4.53 -0.07
CA TRP A 28 13.38 -4.15 -0.21
C TRP A 28 13.94 -4.56 -1.57
N ALA A 29 13.59 -5.76 -2.06
CA ALA A 29 14.01 -6.27 -3.36
C ALA A 29 13.47 -5.42 -4.51
N LEU A 30 12.19 -5.01 -4.44
CA LEU A 30 11.58 -4.11 -5.42
C LEU A 30 12.24 -2.73 -5.40
N ARG A 31 12.51 -2.16 -4.23
CA ARG A 31 13.28 -0.90 -4.10
C ARG A 31 14.70 -1.04 -4.68
N ARG A 32 15.36 -2.18 -4.47
CA ARG A 32 16.72 -2.43 -4.96
C ARG A 32 16.74 -2.64 -6.48
N LEU A 33 15.74 -3.32 -7.04
CA LEU A 33 15.55 -3.45 -8.48
C LEU A 33 15.24 -2.10 -9.13
N ALA A 34 14.41 -1.28 -8.49
CA ALA A 34 14.11 0.08 -8.94
C ALA A 34 15.38 0.93 -9.00
N ARG A 35 16.16 0.99 -7.90
CA ARG A 35 17.46 1.70 -7.86
C ARG A 35 18.45 1.21 -8.91
N ARG A 36 18.48 -0.11 -9.19
CA ARG A 36 19.36 -0.70 -10.21
C ARG A 36 18.92 -0.39 -11.64
N ARG A 37 17.61 -0.20 -11.87
CA ARG A 37 17.08 0.28 -13.16
C ARG A 37 17.35 1.77 -13.36
N GLU A 38 17.17 2.57 -12.32
CA GLU A 38 17.47 4.01 -12.27
C GLU A 38 18.93 4.31 -12.66
N ALA A 39 19.87 3.50 -12.17
CA ALA A 39 21.29 3.62 -12.52
C ALA A 39 21.62 3.25 -13.98
N ARG A 40 20.73 2.55 -14.70
CA ARG A 40 20.98 2.08 -16.08
C ARG A 40 20.26 2.88 -17.15
N HIS A 41 19.16 3.56 -16.81
CA HIS A 41 18.43 4.42 -17.75
C HIS A 41 17.89 5.65 -17.00
N PRO A 42 18.35 6.88 -17.34
CA PRO A 42 17.79 8.09 -16.77
C PRO A 42 16.42 8.35 -17.38
N GLU A 43 15.39 7.70 -16.83
CA GLU A 43 13.99 8.07 -17.04
C GLU A 43 13.66 9.38 -16.30
N PRO A 44 12.53 10.04 -16.61
CA PRO A 44 12.06 11.21 -15.85
C PRO A 44 12.11 10.92 -14.34
N LEU A 45 12.64 11.87 -13.56
CA LEU A 45 12.97 11.74 -12.14
C LEU A 45 11.80 11.23 -11.26
N ARG A 46 10.56 11.30 -11.75
CA ARG A 46 9.36 10.79 -11.09
C ARG A 46 8.42 10.16 -12.10
N ARG A 47 7.62 9.19 -11.62
CA ARG A 47 6.56 8.54 -12.40
C ARG A 47 5.59 9.59 -12.94
N PRO A 48 5.09 9.46 -14.19
CA PRO A 48 4.11 10.41 -14.71
C PRO A 48 2.83 10.40 -13.86
N LEU A 49 2.34 11.60 -13.52
CA LEU A 49 1.17 11.79 -12.65
C LEU A 49 -0.06 11.02 -13.15
N GLN A 50 -0.23 10.90 -14.47
CA GLN A 50 -1.35 10.18 -15.09
C GLN A 50 -1.36 8.70 -14.72
N VAL A 51 -0.18 8.09 -14.58
CA VAL A 51 -0.05 6.68 -14.21
C VAL A 51 -0.36 6.50 -12.73
N VAL A 52 0.05 7.44 -11.88
CA VAL A 52 -0.32 7.46 -10.46
C VAL A 52 -1.82 7.65 -10.29
N ALA A 53 -2.44 8.59 -11.01
CA ALA A 53 -3.89 8.80 -11.01
C ALA A 53 -4.65 7.53 -11.44
N ALA A 54 -4.16 6.82 -12.47
CA ALA A 54 -4.73 5.55 -12.91
C ALA A 54 -4.66 4.47 -11.80
N ASP A 55 -3.56 4.42 -11.06
CA ASP A 55 -3.41 3.51 -9.92
C ASP A 55 -4.31 3.88 -8.74
N VAL A 56 -4.48 5.17 -8.44
CA VAL A 56 -5.45 5.64 -7.43
C VAL A 56 -6.85 5.14 -7.80
N ARG A 57 -7.29 5.34 -9.05
CA ARG A 57 -8.60 4.85 -9.52
C ARG A 57 -8.71 3.33 -9.45
N ARG A 58 -7.68 2.62 -9.92
CA ARG A 58 -7.66 1.16 -9.95
C ARG A 58 -7.71 0.55 -8.54
N LEU A 59 -6.89 1.03 -7.61
CA LEU A 59 -6.84 0.52 -6.24
C LEU A 59 -8.06 0.92 -5.43
N GLY A 60 -8.58 2.15 -5.62
CA GLY A 60 -9.84 2.58 -5.01
C GLY A 60 -10.99 1.64 -5.37
N ARG A 61 -11.14 1.29 -6.66
CA ARG A 61 -12.12 0.30 -7.12
C ARG A 61 -11.89 -1.09 -6.52
N GLN A 62 -10.63 -1.54 -6.45
CA GLN A 62 -10.33 -2.85 -5.88
C GLN A 62 -10.67 -2.92 -4.38
N ILE A 63 -10.50 -1.84 -3.62
CA ILE A 63 -10.86 -1.77 -2.20
C ILE A 63 -12.37 -1.84 -2.02
N ALA A 64 -13.12 -1.09 -2.84
CA ALA A 64 -14.58 -1.09 -2.79
C ALA A 64 -15.17 -2.47 -3.10
N LEU A 65 -14.51 -3.24 -3.97
CA LEU A 65 -14.98 -4.54 -4.46
C LEU A 65 -14.43 -5.74 -3.67
N VAL A 66 -13.80 -5.55 -2.51
CA VAL A 66 -13.29 -6.70 -1.75
C VAL A 66 -14.46 -7.53 -1.19
N PRO A 67 -14.59 -8.83 -1.57
CA PRO A 67 -15.71 -9.65 -1.14
C PRO A 67 -15.81 -9.79 0.38
N ALA A 68 -17.03 -9.91 0.89
CA ALA A 68 -17.27 -10.40 2.24
C ALA A 68 -16.73 -11.84 2.34
N GLY A 69 -15.87 -12.13 3.31
CA GLY A 69 -15.16 -13.42 3.43
C GLY A 69 -13.73 -13.44 2.86
N ALA A 70 -13.27 -12.38 2.19
CA ALA A 70 -11.86 -12.28 1.82
C ALA A 70 -10.95 -12.22 3.07
N PRO A 71 -9.76 -12.87 3.06
CA PRO A 71 -8.85 -12.83 4.19
C PRO A 71 -8.52 -11.39 4.62
N MET A 72 -8.52 -11.14 5.93
CA MET A 72 -8.21 -9.81 6.47
C MET A 72 -6.81 -9.32 6.05
N ALA A 73 -5.87 -10.25 5.85
CA ALA A 73 -4.55 -9.95 5.29
C ALA A 73 -4.63 -9.31 3.89
N ARG A 74 -5.51 -9.80 3.02
CA ARG A 74 -5.72 -9.23 1.67
C ARG A 74 -6.32 -7.84 1.75
N ARG A 75 -7.33 -7.63 2.61
CA ARG A 75 -7.92 -6.30 2.86
C ARG A 75 -6.86 -5.29 3.31
N ARG A 76 -6.03 -5.67 4.27
CA ARG A 76 -4.96 -4.80 4.80
C ARG A 76 -3.87 -4.53 3.78
N ALA A 77 -3.44 -5.54 3.02
CA ALA A 77 -2.44 -5.37 1.98
C ALA A 77 -2.90 -4.39 0.90
N LEU A 78 -4.17 -4.49 0.49
CA LEU A 78 -4.74 -3.60 -0.51
C LEU A 78 -4.91 -2.16 0.00
N ALA A 79 -5.37 -1.99 1.24
CA ALA A 79 -5.44 -0.68 1.89
C ALA A 79 -4.06 -0.01 2.00
N ALA A 80 -3.03 -0.78 2.39
CA ALA A 80 -1.66 -0.28 2.47
C ALA A 80 -1.11 0.14 1.09
N ALA A 81 -1.37 -0.66 0.05
CA ALA A 81 -0.99 -0.31 -1.31
C ALA A 81 -1.67 0.98 -1.79
N TYR A 82 -2.93 1.18 -1.44
CA TYR A 82 -3.67 2.40 -1.78
C TYR A 82 -3.14 3.62 -1.02
N ASP A 83 -2.86 3.49 0.27
CA ASP A 83 -2.26 4.55 1.08
C ASP A 83 -0.90 4.99 0.50
N ASP A 84 -0.07 4.03 0.06
CA ASP A 84 1.23 4.33 -0.56
C ASP A 84 1.08 5.12 -1.88
N VAL A 85 0.10 4.79 -2.72
CA VAL A 85 -0.17 5.50 -3.97
C VAL A 85 -0.75 6.90 -3.72
N LEU A 86 -1.59 7.08 -2.69
CA LEU A 86 -2.09 8.41 -2.32
C LEU A 86 -0.97 9.32 -1.82
N ILE A 87 -0.02 8.78 -1.05
CA ILE A 87 1.15 9.53 -0.61
C ILE A 87 2.07 9.87 -1.77
N GLU A 88 2.25 8.96 -2.73
CA GLU A 88 2.99 9.24 -3.98
C GLU A 88 2.34 10.38 -4.75
N ALA A 89 1.01 10.38 -4.91
CA ALA A 89 0.28 11.47 -5.56
C ALA A 89 0.45 12.80 -4.82
N ALA A 90 0.41 12.77 -3.48
CA ALA A 90 0.60 13.95 -2.64
C ALA A 90 2.01 14.55 -2.83
N LEU A 91 3.05 13.72 -2.89
CA LEU A 91 4.41 14.15 -3.17
C LEU A 91 4.60 14.72 -4.58
N LEU A 92 3.83 14.25 -5.55
CA LEU A 92 3.88 14.76 -6.93
C LEU A 92 3.19 16.12 -7.07
N LEU A 93 2.11 16.32 -6.33
CA LEU A 93 1.29 17.55 -6.36
C LEU A 93 1.67 18.55 -5.25
N ASP A 94 2.69 18.23 -4.44
CA ASP A 94 3.13 19.03 -3.29
C ASP A 94 2.01 19.29 -2.25
N VAL A 95 1.14 18.29 -2.06
CA VAL A 95 0.05 18.31 -1.10
C VAL A 95 0.53 17.72 0.24
N ALA A 96 0.26 18.42 1.33
CA ALA A 96 0.58 17.93 2.67
C ALA A 96 -0.27 16.69 3.03
N SER A 97 0.33 15.71 3.72
CA SER A 97 -0.36 14.47 4.08
C SER A 97 -0.06 14.03 5.52
N ASP A 98 -1.11 13.78 6.30
CA ASP A 98 -1.05 13.19 7.65
C ASP A 98 -1.38 11.68 7.66
N LEU A 99 -1.52 11.06 6.49
CA LEU A 99 -2.09 9.70 6.36
C LEU A 99 -1.28 8.63 7.11
N ARG A 100 0.06 8.75 7.12
CA ARG A 100 0.94 7.82 7.86
C ARG A 100 0.90 8.02 9.37
N SER A 101 0.60 9.23 9.84
CA SER A 101 0.50 9.56 11.27
C SER A 101 -0.88 9.23 11.86
N ALA A 102 -1.94 9.22 11.06
CA ALA A 102 -3.29 8.90 11.51
C ALA A 102 -3.35 7.46 12.08
N PRO A 103 -3.98 7.17 13.24
CA PRO A 103 -4.10 5.81 13.79
C PRO A 103 -4.86 4.85 12.89
N VAL A 104 -4.54 3.53 12.96
CA VAL A 104 -5.25 2.49 12.19
C VAL A 104 -6.75 2.49 12.54
N GLY A 105 -7.60 2.31 11.53
CA GLY A 105 -9.05 2.22 11.68
C GLY A 105 -9.76 3.47 11.14
N PRO A 106 -10.90 3.88 11.73
CA PRO A 106 -11.74 4.93 11.15
C PRO A 106 -11.03 6.28 11.01
N ALA A 107 -10.08 6.59 11.90
CA ALA A 107 -9.25 7.79 11.78
C ALA A 107 -8.40 7.80 10.50
N ARG A 108 -7.81 6.65 10.13
CA ARG A 108 -7.06 6.53 8.87
C ARG A 108 -7.98 6.54 7.65
N ASP A 109 -9.18 5.99 7.78
CA ASP A 109 -10.17 6.04 6.70
C ASP A 109 -10.63 7.49 6.44
N ALA A 110 -10.84 8.28 7.49
CA ALA A 110 -11.11 9.71 7.37
C ALA A 110 -9.92 10.49 6.80
N ALA A 111 -8.69 10.21 7.25
CA ALA A 111 -7.47 10.82 6.69
C ALA A 111 -7.31 10.52 5.19
N ARG A 112 -7.70 9.31 4.77
CA ARG A 112 -7.68 8.91 3.36
C ARG A 112 -8.67 9.69 2.52
N LEU A 113 -9.89 9.88 3.02
CA LEU A 113 -10.92 10.66 2.33
C LEU A 113 -10.51 12.14 2.22
N ARG A 114 -9.97 12.72 3.29
CA ARG A 114 -9.44 14.10 3.29
C ARG A 114 -8.34 14.27 2.26
N LEU A 115 -7.32 13.42 2.30
CA LEU A 115 -6.21 13.47 1.34
C LEU A 115 -6.70 13.29 -0.10
N LEU A 116 -7.66 12.41 -0.35
CA LEU A 116 -8.22 12.22 -1.68
C LEU A 116 -8.93 13.49 -2.19
N ALA A 117 -9.67 14.18 -1.31
CA ALA A 117 -10.28 15.47 -1.64
C ALA A 117 -9.22 16.54 -1.93
N ASP A 118 -8.19 16.67 -1.08
CA ASP A 118 -7.09 17.64 -1.27
C ASP A 118 -6.36 17.39 -2.62
N LEU A 119 -6.16 16.12 -2.98
CA LEU A 119 -5.56 15.74 -4.27
C LEU A 119 -6.46 16.11 -5.45
N GLN A 120 -7.78 15.93 -5.33
CA GLN A 120 -8.74 16.32 -6.37
C GLN A 120 -8.76 17.85 -6.55
N GLU A 121 -8.74 18.61 -5.46
CA GLU A 121 -8.63 20.07 -5.49
C GLU A 121 -7.31 20.54 -6.13
N ALA A 122 -6.22 19.80 -5.89
CA ALA A 122 -4.93 20.03 -6.55
C ALA A 122 -4.88 19.58 -8.03
N GLY A 123 -6.00 19.09 -8.58
CA GLY A 123 -6.13 18.74 -10.00
C GLY A 123 -5.88 17.27 -10.35
N LEU A 124 -5.83 16.37 -9.36
CA LEU A 124 -5.79 14.94 -9.63
C LEU A 124 -7.14 14.47 -10.18
N ALA A 125 -7.19 14.11 -11.47
CA ALA A 125 -8.38 13.55 -12.09
C ALA A 125 -8.62 12.10 -11.61
N VAL A 126 -9.39 11.94 -10.53
CA VAL A 126 -9.76 10.63 -9.95
C VAL A 126 -11.15 10.17 -10.41
N GLU A 127 -11.92 11.02 -11.09
CA GLU A 127 -13.19 10.62 -11.68
C GLU A 127 -12.96 9.56 -12.77
N ALA A 128 -13.83 8.55 -12.78
CA ALA A 128 -13.81 7.44 -13.72
C ALA A 128 -14.63 7.78 -14.96
#